data_AF-A0A3P7EVH6-F1
#
_entry.id   AF-A0A3P7EVH6-F1
#
_cell.length_a   1.000
_cell.length_b   1.000
_cell.length_c   1.000
_cell.angle_alpha   90.00
_cell.angle_beta   90.00
_cell.angle_gamma   90.00
#
_symmetry.space_group_name_H-M   'P 1'
#
loop_
_entity.id
_entity.type
_entity.pdbx_description
1 polymer ?
#
loop_
_entity_poly.entity_id
_entity_poly.type
_entity_poly.pdbx_seq_one_letter_code
_entity_poly.pdbx_strand_id
1 'polypeptide(L)'
;MKLLEHKQRELQRISDEIQRLSQGNPQQQRKCARLKEDHEKLIQEIQKLQENKKKDEKRLDELRKQIEANEGNSGSKKRIRKKLEKEYEELRKTLGIGEEIKEDAEKAKDSNEDRLSFKANENIYLDEQHPEAKPIPRDQYGIYEHVRNIKTVEERMQQRYKKAEDAFNTGIANLCELEADIHNMMKRIASPVIQKFEEELKLIRNKSSKDTKILKIEIAKLERRINKIYETREICATTIAEMNLTTKRMLFDLMGFVVNILRNALYIGAWVRDSLVYYTGK
;
A
#
# COMPACT_ATOMS: atom_id res chain seq x y z
N MET A 1 -4.69 13.35 7.27
CA MET A 1 -5.97 14.11 7.14
C MET A 1 -5.94 15.22 6.08
N LYS A 2 -4.97 16.15 6.11
CA LYS A 2 -4.89 17.32 5.20
C LYS A 2 -5.08 17.02 3.70
N LEU A 3 -4.58 15.88 3.21
CA LEU A 3 -4.70 15.48 1.81
C LEU A 3 -6.15 15.18 1.38
N LEU A 4 -6.89 14.40 2.18
CA LEU A 4 -8.27 14.04 1.85
C LEU A 4 -9.16 15.29 1.83
N GLU A 5 -9.00 16.17 2.82
CA GLU A 5 -9.73 17.45 2.89
C GLU A 5 -9.37 18.39 1.74
N HIS A 6 -8.10 18.45 1.34
CA HIS A 6 -7.67 19.23 0.18
C HIS A 6 -8.34 18.72 -1.11
N LYS A 7 -8.33 17.39 -1.32
CA LYS A 7 -8.95 16.74 -2.48
C LYS A 7 -10.46 16.91 -2.49
N GLN A 8 -11.14 16.82 -1.34
CA GLN A 8 -12.57 17.12 -1.22
C GLN A 8 -12.89 18.60 -1.58
N ARG A 9 -12.06 19.55 -1.13
CA ARG A 9 -12.19 20.97 -1.52
C ARG A 9 -11.95 21.19 -3.01
N GLU A 10 -10.99 20.48 -3.60
CA GLU A 10 -10.74 20.49 -5.04
C GLU A 10 -11.92 19.94 -5.84
N LEU A 11 -12.52 18.84 -5.36
CA LEU A 11 -13.71 18.25 -5.97
C LEU A 11 -14.89 19.21 -5.96
N GLN A 12 -15.12 19.91 -4.85
CA GLN A 12 -16.15 20.93 -4.77
C GLN A 12 -15.90 22.07 -5.76
N ARG A 13 -14.67 22.58 -5.83
CA ARG A 13 -14.28 23.64 -6.78
C ARG A 13 -14.52 23.24 -8.24
N ILE A 14 -14.17 22.01 -8.60
CA ILE A 14 -14.40 21.48 -9.95
C ILE A 14 -15.90 21.33 -10.21
N SER A 15 -16.68 20.86 -9.23
CA SER A 15 -18.13 20.72 -9.35
C SER A 15 -18.82 22.07 -9.60
N ASP A 16 -18.44 23.10 -8.83
CA ASP A 16 -18.98 24.45 -8.99
C ASP A 16 -18.62 25.05 -10.36
N GLU A 17 -17.39 24.82 -10.85
CA GLU A 17 -16.94 25.26 -12.18
C GLU A 17 -17.68 24.53 -13.31
N ILE A 18 -17.91 23.20 -13.18
CA ILE A 18 -18.72 22.42 -14.13
C ILE A 18 -20.14 23.00 -14.22
N GLN A 19 -20.75 23.32 -13.09
CA GLN A 19 -22.10 23.87 -13.05
C GLN A 19 -22.17 25.23 -13.77
N ARG A 20 -21.20 26.12 -13.54
CA ARG A 20 -21.10 27.42 -14.24
C ARG A 20 -20.91 27.26 -15.74
N LEU A 21 -20.07 26.33 -16.18
CA LEU A 21 -19.75 26.12 -17.58
C LEU A 21 -20.83 25.35 -18.35
N SER A 22 -21.70 24.61 -17.65
CA SER A 22 -22.74 23.79 -18.27
C SER A 22 -23.76 24.58 -19.08
N GLN A 23 -23.99 25.85 -18.73
CA GLN A 23 -24.92 26.76 -19.43
C GLN A 23 -24.21 27.62 -20.49
N GLY A 24 -22.95 27.32 -20.78
CA GLY A 24 -22.07 28.16 -21.58
C GLY A 24 -22.07 27.91 -23.09
N ASN A 25 -21.24 28.67 -23.79
CA ASN A 25 -20.97 28.53 -25.23
C ASN A 25 -20.28 27.18 -25.57
N PRO A 26 -20.13 26.81 -26.86
CA PRO A 26 -19.53 25.52 -27.25
C PRO A 26 -18.09 25.28 -26.74
N GLN A 27 -17.30 26.35 -26.57
CA GLN A 27 -15.96 26.23 -25.97
C GLN A 27 -16.05 25.90 -24.47
N GLN A 28 -16.99 26.53 -23.75
CA GLN A 28 -17.27 26.24 -22.35
C GLN A 28 -17.82 24.83 -22.17
N GLN A 29 -18.62 24.32 -23.11
CA GLN A 29 -19.07 22.92 -23.10
C GLN A 29 -17.91 21.92 -23.27
N ARG A 30 -16.94 22.20 -24.16
CA ARG A 30 -15.73 21.36 -24.29
C ARG A 30 -14.88 21.39 -23.02
N LYS A 31 -14.72 22.56 -22.40
CA LYS A 31 -14.04 22.69 -21.09
C LYS A 31 -14.80 21.91 -20.00
N CYS A 32 -16.13 21.98 -19.99
CA CYS A 32 -16.99 21.23 -19.08
C CYS A 32 -16.81 19.71 -19.25
N ALA A 33 -16.71 19.20 -20.48
CA ALA A 33 -16.47 17.77 -20.73
C ALA A 33 -15.14 17.28 -20.12
N ARG A 34 -14.05 18.04 -20.28
CA ARG A 34 -12.75 17.71 -19.65
C ARG A 34 -12.83 17.75 -18.13
N LEU A 35 -13.46 18.78 -17.58
CA LEU A 35 -13.64 18.91 -16.13
C LEU A 35 -14.48 17.78 -15.54
N LYS A 36 -15.48 17.27 -16.27
CA LYS A 36 -16.26 16.08 -15.83
C LYS A 36 -15.38 14.84 -15.72
N GLU A 37 -14.47 14.63 -16.65
CA GLU A 37 -13.50 13.52 -16.59
C GLU A 37 -12.55 13.68 -15.38
N ASP A 38 -12.03 14.88 -15.16
CA ASP A 38 -11.18 15.18 -14.00
C ASP A 38 -11.94 15.03 -12.68
N HIS A 39 -13.21 15.44 -12.64
CA HIS A 39 -14.10 15.27 -11.49
C HIS A 39 -14.29 13.78 -11.16
N GLU A 40 -14.50 12.94 -12.15
CA GLU A 40 -14.66 11.49 -11.96
C GLU A 40 -13.37 10.83 -11.48
N LYS A 41 -12.21 11.20 -12.06
CA LYS A 41 -10.90 10.74 -11.57
C LYS A 41 -10.67 11.13 -10.11
N LEU A 42 -11.04 12.36 -9.74
CA LEU A 42 -10.89 12.86 -8.38
C LEU A 42 -11.83 12.16 -7.38
N ILE A 43 -13.06 11.82 -7.78
CA ILE A 43 -13.97 10.97 -6.99
C ILE A 43 -13.31 9.62 -6.70
N GLN A 44 -12.75 8.96 -7.71
CA GLN A 44 -12.08 7.66 -7.54
C GLN A 44 -10.86 7.76 -6.62
N GLU A 45 -10.07 8.83 -6.72
CA GLU A 45 -8.92 9.07 -5.84
C GLU A 45 -9.38 9.25 -4.38
N ILE A 46 -10.43 10.03 -4.15
CA ILE A 46 -11.01 10.25 -2.82
C ILE A 46 -11.57 8.95 -2.23
N GLN A 47 -12.26 8.13 -3.03
CA GLN A 47 -12.76 6.83 -2.58
C GLN A 47 -11.62 5.92 -2.13
N LYS A 48 -10.54 5.81 -2.92
CA LYS A 48 -9.34 5.03 -2.54
C LYS A 48 -8.71 5.53 -1.24
N LEU A 49 -8.60 6.85 -1.07
CA LEU A 49 -8.07 7.44 0.17
C LEU A 49 -8.97 7.15 1.38
N GLN A 50 -10.31 7.18 1.21
CA GLN A 50 -11.26 6.82 2.25
C GLN A 50 -11.20 5.33 2.61
N GLU A 51 -11.03 4.44 1.62
CA GLU A 51 -10.86 3.01 1.86
C GLU A 51 -9.57 2.70 2.62
N ASN A 52 -8.45 3.31 2.21
CA ASN A 52 -7.19 3.17 2.91
C ASN A 52 -7.29 3.67 4.35
N LYS A 53 -7.92 4.83 4.56
CA LYS A 53 -8.20 5.35 5.91
C LYS A 53 -8.99 4.35 6.77
N LYS A 54 -10.07 3.76 6.24
CA LYS A 54 -10.87 2.75 6.97
C LYS A 54 -10.06 1.49 7.29
N LYS A 55 -9.15 1.07 6.42
CA LYS A 55 -8.26 -0.08 6.66
C LYS A 55 -7.26 0.24 7.78
N ASP A 56 -6.68 1.42 7.75
CA ASP A 56 -5.73 1.88 8.76
C ASP A 56 -6.42 2.04 10.13
N GLU A 57 -7.65 2.57 10.18
CA GLU A 57 -8.46 2.64 11.41
C GLU A 57 -8.73 1.24 11.99
N LYS A 58 -9.15 0.28 11.15
CA LYS A 58 -9.33 -1.12 11.59
C LYS A 58 -8.03 -1.73 12.11
N ARG A 59 -6.91 -1.45 11.44
CA ARG A 59 -5.58 -1.92 11.86
C ARG A 59 -5.19 -1.32 13.21
N LEU A 60 -5.51 -0.05 13.44
CA LEU A 60 -5.27 0.65 14.69
C LEU A 60 -6.08 0.02 15.83
N ASP A 61 -7.35 -0.33 15.59
CA ASP A 61 -8.19 -1.06 16.56
C ASP A 61 -7.67 -2.47 16.85
N GLU A 62 -7.19 -3.20 15.84
CA GLU A 62 -6.56 -4.51 16.02
C GLU A 62 -5.29 -4.43 16.86
N LEU A 63 -4.43 -3.45 16.58
CA LEU A 63 -3.21 -3.21 17.36
C LEU A 63 -3.55 -2.90 18.82
N ARG A 64 -4.58 -2.08 19.05
CA ARG A 64 -5.07 -1.79 20.40
C ARG A 64 -5.50 -3.05 21.14
N LYS A 65 -6.31 -3.90 20.52
CA LYS A 65 -6.72 -5.20 21.10
C LYS A 65 -5.54 -6.12 21.40
N GLN A 66 -4.52 -6.14 20.54
CA GLN A 66 -3.31 -6.93 20.75
C GLN A 66 -2.45 -6.39 21.90
N ILE A 67 -2.41 -5.08 22.08
CA ILE A 67 -1.72 -4.44 23.22
C ILE A 67 -2.44 -4.80 24.54
N GLU A 68 -3.77 -4.69 24.58
CA GLU A 68 -4.60 -5.05 25.74
C GLU A 68 -4.48 -6.55 26.09
N ALA A 69 -4.51 -7.45 25.10
CA ALA A 69 -4.33 -8.89 25.33
C ALA A 69 -2.94 -9.27 25.90
N ASN A 70 -1.95 -8.40 25.69
CA ASN A 70 -0.56 -8.60 26.13
C ASN A 70 -0.20 -7.80 27.40
N GLU A 71 -1.17 -7.37 28.19
CA GLU A 71 -0.93 -6.57 29.41
C GLU A 71 -0.15 -7.31 30.52
N GLY A 72 0.00 -8.63 30.41
CA GLY A 72 0.75 -9.45 31.37
C GLY A 72 2.24 -9.14 31.46
N ASN A 73 2.81 -9.23 32.66
CA ASN A 73 4.17 -8.77 32.97
C ASN A 73 5.30 -9.74 32.60
N SER A 74 5.07 -10.71 31.70
CA SER A 74 6.12 -11.62 31.26
C SER A 74 7.11 -10.89 30.32
N GLY A 75 8.40 -11.23 30.43
CA GLY A 75 9.44 -10.56 29.63
C GLY A 75 9.21 -10.63 28.12
N SER A 76 8.57 -11.70 27.62
CA SER A 76 8.17 -11.84 26.22
C SER A 76 7.00 -10.92 25.84
N LYS A 77 5.93 -10.89 26.66
CA LYS A 77 4.77 -10.01 26.45
C LYS A 77 5.16 -8.54 26.43
N LYS A 78 6.05 -8.11 27.35
CA LYS A 78 6.58 -6.74 27.39
C LYS A 78 7.31 -6.33 26.12
N ARG A 79 8.10 -7.23 25.51
CA ARG A 79 8.81 -6.96 24.24
C ARG A 79 7.85 -6.86 23.05
N ILE A 80 6.85 -7.74 22.99
CA ILE A 80 5.82 -7.72 21.95
C ILE A 80 4.99 -6.43 22.05
N ARG A 81 4.53 -6.09 23.25
CA ARG A 81 3.79 -4.85 23.53
C ARG A 81 4.55 -3.59 23.07
N LYS A 82 5.84 -3.46 23.40
CA LYS A 82 6.65 -2.32 22.93
C LYS A 82 6.73 -2.20 21.40
N LYS A 83 6.73 -3.33 20.67
CA LYS A 83 6.72 -3.30 19.19
C LYS A 83 5.36 -2.86 18.67
N LEU A 84 4.29 -3.40 19.23
CA LEU A 84 2.92 -3.04 18.87
C LEU A 84 2.60 -1.57 19.19
N GLU A 85 3.07 -1.06 20.33
CA GLU A 85 2.93 0.36 20.71
C GLU A 85 3.63 1.28 19.72
N LYS A 86 4.81 0.90 19.20
CA LYS A 86 5.50 1.68 18.16
C LYS A 86 4.71 1.70 16.85
N GLU A 87 4.25 0.54 16.39
CA GLU A 87 3.43 0.44 15.17
C GLU A 87 2.11 1.22 15.32
N TYR A 88 1.47 1.13 16.49
CA TYR A 88 0.27 1.88 16.82
C TYR A 88 0.52 3.39 16.78
N GLU A 89 1.60 3.87 17.40
CA GLU A 89 1.91 5.31 17.46
C GLU A 89 2.30 5.88 16.08
N GLU A 90 3.04 5.12 15.25
CA GLU A 90 3.35 5.50 13.87
C GLU A 90 2.07 5.60 13.01
N LEU A 91 1.18 4.61 13.11
CA LEU A 91 -0.08 4.59 12.38
C LEU A 91 -1.03 5.71 12.85
N ARG A 92 -1.07 5.95 14.16
CA ARG A 92 -1.83 7.03 14.79
C ARG A 92 -1.37 8.42 14.32
N LYS A 93 -0.05 8.67 14.28
CA LYS A 93 0.52 9.91 13.74
C LYS A 93 0.16 10.12 12.27
N THR A 94 0.19 9.04 11.48
CA THR A 94 -0.16 9.07 10.05
C THR A 94 -1.64 9.42 9.85
N LEU A 95 -2.53 8.87 10.68
CA LEU A 95 -3.96 9.15 10.63
C LEU A 95 -4.34 10.53 11.21
N GLY A 96 -3.50 11.08 12.10
CA GLY A 96 -3.79 12.33 12.80
C GLY A 96 -4.88 12.19 13.86
N ILE A 97 -4.98 11.00 14.49
CA ILE A 97 -6.01 10.70 15.50
C ILE A 97 -5.41 10.90 16.91
N GLY A 98 -5.85 11.94 17.63
CA GLY A 98 -5.67 12.09 19.08
C GLY A 98 -4.56 13.05 19.54
N GLU A 99 -4.95 13.98 20.41
CA GLU A 99 -4.18 14.96 21.23
C GLU A 99 -2.72 15.23 20.83
N GLU A 100 -2.52 16.37 20.15
CA GLU A 100 -1.24 17.08 20.09
C GLU A 100 -0.81 17.44 21.52
N ILE A 101 0.17 16.70 22.04
CA ILE A 101 1.09 17.25 23.02
C ILE A 101 1.78 18.42 22.33
N LYS A 102 1.48 19.61 22.86
CA LYS A 102 2.13 20.89 22.60
C LYS A 102 3.65 20.72 22.56
N GLU A 103 4.28 21.18 21.49
CA GLU A 103 5.43 22.09 21.54
C GLU A 103 5.81 22.54 20.12
N ASP A 104 5.62 23.85 19.95
CA ASP A 104 6.53 24.80 19.30
C ASP A 104 6.72 24.75 17.78
N ALA A 105 5.84 25.52 17.14
CA ALA A 105 6.19 26.71 16.38
C ALA A 105 7.56 26.72 15.69
N GLU A 106 7.56 26.41 14.40
CA GLU A 106 8.36 27.20 13.46
C GLU A 106 7.56 27.54 12.20
N LYS A 107 7.37 28.84 12.02
CA LYS A 107 6.77 29.49 10.87
C LYS A 107 7.63 29.21 9.64
N ALA A 108 7.19 28.31 8.76
CA ALA A 108 7.56 28.38 7.35
C ALA A 108 6.37 28.98 6.59
N LYS A 109 6.53 30.24 6.22
CA LYS A 109 5.58 31.07 5.49
C LYS A 109 5.19 30.44 4.16
N ASP A 110 3.92 30.62 3.83
CA ASP A 110 3.39 30.88 2.50
C ASP A 110 4.44 31.08 1.40
N SER A 111 4.63 30.06 0.56
CA SER A 111 5.05 30.26 -0.83
C SER A 111 3.92 29.76 -1.72
N ASN A 112 2.85 30.53 -1.75
CA ASN A 112 1.79 30.45 -2.74
C ASN A 112 2.30 31.15 -4.02
N GLU A 113 3.30 30.56 -4.67
CA GLU A 113 3.84 30.98 -5.95
C GLU A 113 3.94 29.77 -6.87
N ASP A 114 2.81 29.41 -7.46
CA ASP A 114 2.76 29.30 -8.92
C ASP A 114 1.30 29.21 -9.35
N ARG A 115 0.63 30.37 -9.23
CA ARG A 115 -0.43 30.69 -10.16
C ARG A 115 0.23 30.72 -11.54
N LEU A 116 0.16 29.60 -12.24
CA LEU A 116 0.24 29.53 -13.70
C LEU A 116 -0.91 30.38 -14.25
N SER A 117 -0.74 31.70 -14.19
CA SER A 117 -1.51 32.61 -15.01
C SER A 117 -1.07 32.35 -16.43
N PHE A 118 -1.89 31.60 -17.15
CA PHE A 118 -1.86 31.55 -18.60
C PHE A 118 -2.15 32.99 -19.06
N LYS A 119 -1.11 33.83 -19.11
CA LYS A 119 -1.18 35.13 -19.74
C LYS A 119 -1.45 34.84 -21.20
N ALA A 120 -2.69 35.08 -21.61
CA ALA A 120 -3.06 35.25 -22.99
C ALA A 120 -2.33 36.51 -23.51
N ASN A 121 -1.02 36.38 -23.71
CA ASN A 121 -0.19 37.32 -24.44
C ASN A 121 -0.05 36.79 -25.88
N GLU A 122 -1.17 36.43 -26.51
CA GLU A 122 -1.30 36.59 -27.95
C GLU A 122 -2.03 37.91 -28.16
N ASN A 123 -1.30 38.98 -27.82
CA ASN A 123 -1.58 40.29 -28.37
C ASN A 123 -1.22 40.17 -29.86
N ILE A 124 -2.15 39.63 -30.65
CA ILE A 124 -2.06 39.64 -32.11
C ILE A 124 -2.09 41.12 -32.48
N TYR A 125 -0.90 41.69 -32.61
CA TYR A 125 -0.63 43.01 -33.15
C TYR A 125 -1.24 43.07 -34.55
N LEU A 126 -2.53 43.44 -34.65
CA LEU A 126 -3.13 43.95 -35.87
C LEU A 126 -2.78 45.43 -35.97
N ASP A 127 -1.48 45.75 -35.98
CA ASP A 127 -0.98 47.09 -36.23
C ASP A 127 -0.33 47.12 -37.61
N GLU A 128 -1.09 46.73 -38.62
CA GLU A 128 -0.86 47.20 -39.99
C GLU A 128 -1.98 48.20 -40.28
N GLN A 129 -1.71 49.46 -39.93
CA GLN A 129 -2.41 50.63 -40.43
C GLN A 129 -2.40 50.59 -41.96
N HIS A 130 -3.43 50.03 -42.58
CA HIS A 130 -3.65 50.21 -44.00
C HIS A 130 -4.33 51.57 -44.22
N PRO A 131 -3.83 52.37 -45.17
CA PRO A 131 -4.24 53.76 -45.32
C PRO A 131 -5.74 53.85 -45.57
N GLU A 132 -6.36 54.73 -44.78
CA GLU A 132 -7.76 55.13 -44.86
C GLU A 132 -8.20 55.19 -46.33
N ALA A 133 -9.20 54.38 -46.67
CA ALA A 133 -9.86 54.50 -47.96
C ALA A 133 -10.40 55.94 -48.04
N LYS A 134 -9.74 56.78 -48.85
CA LYS A 134 -10.11 58.18 -49.02
C LYS A 134 -11.62 58.28 -49.28
N PRO A 135 -12.37 59.15 -48.59
CA PRO A 135 -13.79 59.33 -48.85
C PRO A 135 -13.95 59.88 -50.26
N ILE A 136 -14.52 59.08 -51.16
CA ILE A 136 -14.72 59.47 -52.56
C ILE A 136 -16.10 60.16 -52.69
N PRO A 137 -16.17 61.36 -53.29
CA PRO A 137 -17.42 62.10 -53.47
C PRO A 137 -18.46 61.28 -54.24
N ARG A 138 -19.72 61.32 -53.80
CA ARG A 138 -20.83 60.50 -54.34
C ARG A 138 -21.15 60.78 -55.82
N ASP A 139 -20.64 61.88 -56.36
CA ASP A 139 -21.17 62.50 -57.58
C ASP A 139 -20.40 62.08 -58.85
N GLN A 140 -19.31 61.32 -58.73
CA GLN A 140 -18.50 60.85 -59.86
C GLN A 140 -18.24 59.33 -59.88
N TYR A 141 -18.77 58.59 -58.91
CA TYR A 141 -18.54 57.14 -58.80
C TYR A 141 -19.47 56.35 -59.73
N GLY A 142 -19.07 56.18 -60.98
CA GLY A 142 -19.82 55.35 -61.93
C GLY A 142 -19.88 53.89 -61.49
N ILE A 143 -20.90 53.15 -61.95
CA ILE A 143 -21.09 51.70 -61.68
C ILE A 143 -19.81 50.89 -61.92
N TYR A 144 -19.00 51.28 -62.91
CA TYR A 144 -17.72 50.66 -63.23
C TYR A 144 -16.70 50.72 -62.07
N GLU A 145 -16.57 51.87 -61.40
CA GLU A 145 -15.63 52.02 -60.28
C GLU A 145 -16.10 51.25 -59.05
N HIS A 146 -17.41 51.11 -58.85
CA HIS A 146 -17.98 50.22 -57.83
C HIS A 146 -17.61 48.76 -58.10
N VAL A 147 -17.80 48.27 -59.33
CA VAL A 147 -17.45 46.89 -59.70
C VAL A 147 -15.95 46.63 -59.54
N ARG A 148 -15.09 47.58 -59.95
CA ARG A 148 -13.64 47.46 -59.78
C ARG A 148 -13.24 47.39 -58.30
N ASN A 149 -13.85 48.21 -57.45
CA ASN A 149 -13.58 48.17 -56.01
C ASN A 149 -14.04 46.86 -55.38
N ILE A 150 -15.24 46.38 -55.73
CA ILE A 150 -15.77 45.11 -55.23
C ILE A 150 -14.81 43.97 -55.60
N LYS A 151 -14.39 43.89 -56.86
CA LYS A 151 -13.41 42.89 -57.31
C LYS A 151 -12.08 42.98 -56.56
N THR A 152 -11.57 44.19 -56.36
CA THR A 152 -10.32 44.42 -55.59
C THR A 152 -10.47 43.96 -54.13
N VAL A 153 -11.62 44.22 -53.51
CA VAL A 153 -11.91 43.78 -52.13
C VAL A 153 -12.04 42.27 -52.07
N GLU A 154 -12.71 41.64 -53.05
CA GLU A 154 -12.84 40.19 -53.16
C GLU A 154 -11.48 39.50 -53.29
N GLU A 155 -10.61 39.98 -54.16
CA GLU A 155 -9.24 39.46 -54.32
C GLU A 155 -8.44 39.57 -53.00
N ARG A 156 -8.55 40.70 -52.28
CA ARG A 156 -7.91 40.86 -50.96
C ARG A 156 -8.50 39.91 -49.91
N MET A 157 -9.81 39.71 -49.91
CA MET A 157 -10.48 38.76 -48.99
C MET A 157 -10.03 37.33 -49.27
N GLN A 158 -9.94 36.92 -50.53
CA GLN A 158 -9.44 35.60 -50.93
C GLN A 158 -7.97 35.41 -50.54
N GLN A 159 -7.11 36.43 -50.72
CA GLN A 159 -5.72 36.37 -50.26
C GLN A 159 -5.60 36.25 -48.75
N ARG A 160 -6.42 36.99 -47.99
CA ARG A 160 -6.45 36.87 -46.51
C ARG A 160 -6.93 35.49 -46.08
N TYR A 161 -7.94 34.94 -46.75
CA TYR A 161 -8.42 33.59 -46.50
C TYR A 161 -7.32 32.55 -46.72
N LYS A 162 -6.65 32.57 -47.89
CA LYS A 162 -5.54 31.65 -48.19
C LYS A 162 -4.39 31.77 -47.18
N LYS A 163 -3.97 33.01 -46.85
CA LYS A 163 -2.91 33.23 -45.84
C LYS A 163 -3.31 32.69 -44.47
N ALA A 164 -4.56 32.87 -44.05
CA ALA A 164 -5.05 32.34 -42.79
C ALA A 164 -5.14 30.81 -42.78
N GLU A 165 -5.57 30.21 -43.90
CA GLU A 165 -5.61 28.76 -44.09
C GLU A 165 -4.20 28.15 -44.08
N ASP A 166 -3.24 28.74 -44.79
CA ASP A 166 -1.84 28.30 -44.80
C ASP A 166 -1.20 28.41 -43.41
N ALA A 167 -1.46 29.51 -42.68
CA ALA A 167 -0.98 29.69 -41.31
C ALA A 167 -1.60 28.66 -40.36
N PHE A 168 -2.89 28.36 -40.51
CA PHE A 168 -3.57 27.34 -39.73
C PHE A 168 -3.00 25.95 -40.02
N ASN A 169 -2.85 25.58 -41.29
CA ASN A 169 -2.29 24.28 -41.70
C ASN A 169 -0.85 24.10 -41.22
N THR A 170 -0.04 25.17 -41.27
CA THR A 170 1.33 25.17 -40.73
C THR A 170 1.31 24.98 -39.21
N GLY A 171 0.39 25.67 -38.50
CA GLY A 171 0.20 25.51 -37.06
C GLY A 171 -0.19 24.08 -36.66
N ILE A 172 -1.09 23.45 -37.43
CA ILE A 172 -1.48 22.05 -37.21
C ILE A 172 -0.30 21.10 -37.47
N ALA A 173 0.46 21.29 -38.55
CA ALA A 173 1.63 20.46 -38.85
C ALA A 173 2.68 20.51 -37.73
N ASN A 174 2.99 21.71 -37.24
CA ASN A 174 3.93 21.91 -36.13
C ASN A 174 3.44 21.24 -34.83
N LEU A 175 2.13 21.28 -34.55
CA LEU A 175 1.55 20.60 -33.38
C LEU A 175 1.64 19.08 -33.50
N CYS A 176 1.42 18.52 -34.68
CA CYS A 176 1.58 17.08 -34.93
C CYS A 176 3.04 16.63 -34.78
N GLU A 177 4.01 17.43 -35.24
CA GLU A 177 5.43 17.17 -35.06
C GLU A 177 5.82 17.20 -33.57
N LEU A 178 5.37 18.23 -32.85
CA LEU A 178 5.59 18.35 -31.40
C LEU A 178 4.98 17.18 -30.62
N GLU A 179 3.77 16.74 -30.99
CA GLU A 179 3.11 15.58 -30.38
C GLU A 179 3.92 14.29 -30.60
N ALA A 180 4.41 14.08 -31.82
CA ALA A 180 5.26 12.93 -32.14
C ALA A 180 6.58 12.95 -31.35
N ASP A 181 7.21 14.12 -31.20
CA ASP A 181 8.43 14.29 -30.42
C ASP A 181 8.20 14.03 -28.93
N ILE A 182 7.12 14.55 -28.34
CA ILE A 182 6.74 14.27 -26.96
C ILE A 182 6.52 12.76 -26.76
N HIS A 183 5.80 12.11 -27.67
CA HIS A 183 5.56 10.66 -27.60
C HIS A 183 6.88 9.87 -27.66
N ASN A 184 7.77 10.23 -28.58
CA ASN A 184 9.09 9.60 -28.71
C ASN A 184 9.96 9.82 -27.46
N MET A 185 9.94 11.03 -26.88
CA MET A 185 10.64 11.35 -25.64
C MET A 185 10.08 10.54 -24.47
N MET A 186 8.76 10.47 -24.32
CA MET A 186 8.10 9.63 -23.32
C MET A 186 8.52 8.17 -23.46
N LYS A 187 8.55 7.63 -24.68
CA LYS A 187 8.99 6.25 -24.94
C LYS A 187 10.46 6.03 -24.57
N ARG A 188 11.34 6.98 -24.91
CA ARG A 188 12.77 6.93 -24.58
C ARG A 188 13.04 7.00 -23.07
N ILE A 189 12.22 7.73 -22.32
CA ILE A 189 12.34 7.84 -20.87
C ILE A 189 11.71 6.63 -20.17
N ALA A 190 10.52 6.20 -20.61
CA ALA A 190 9.79 5.11 -19.98
C ALA A 190 10.45 3.75 -20.21
N SER A 191 10.96 3.47 -21.42
CA SER A 191 11.57 2.18 -21.77
C SER A 191 12.70 1.73 -20.82
N PRO A 192 13.74 2.53 -20.54
CA PRO A 192 14.81 2.12 -19.63
C PRO A 192 14.34 1.96 -18.19
N VAL A 193 13.37 2.79 -17.76
CA VAL A 193 12.78 2.69 -16.42
C VAL A 193 12.01 1.38 -16.28
N ILE A 194 11.16 1.05 -17.25
CA ILE A 194 10.40 -0.20 -17.29
C ILE A 194 11.34 -1.41 -17.31
N GLN A 195 12.36 -1.41 -18.17
CA GLN A 195 13.34 -2.50 -18.25
C GLN A 195 14.08 -2.70 -16.93
N LYS A 196 14.54 -1.62 -16.28
CA LYS A 196 15.19 -1.70 -14.98
C LYS A 196 14.28 -2.31 -13.92
N PHE A 197 13.00 -1.90 -13.87
CA PHE A 197 12.04 -2.49 -12.96
C PHE A 197 11.78 -3.97 -13.24
N GLU A 198 11.67 -4.37 -14.51
CA GLU A 198 11.52 -5.77 -14.90
C GLU A 198 12.71 -6.65 -14.47
N GLU A 199 13.93 -6.14 -14.61
CA GLU A 199 15.16 -6.81 -14.17
C GLU A 199 15.22 -6.95 -12.65
N GLU A 200 14.90 -5.89 -11.90
CA GLU A 200 14.84 -5.91 -10.44
C GLU A 200 13.79 -6.91 -9.94
N LEU A 201 12.59 -6.93 -10.54
CA LEU A 201 11.54 -7.89 -10.22
C LEU A 201 11.98 -9.34 -10.50
N LYS A 202 12.70 -9.57 -11.61
CA LYS A 202 13.26 -10.89 -11.94
C LYS A 202 14.30 -11.33 -10.92
N LEU A 203 15.15 -10.42 -10.45
CA LEU A 203 16.14 -10.70 -9.40
C LEU A 203 15.47 -11.07 -8.06
N ILE A 204 14.48 -10.28 -7.64
CA ILE A 204 13.71 -10.52 -6.40
C ILE A 204 13.02 -11.89 -6.46
N ARG A 205 12.37 -12.21 -7.60
CA ARG A 205 11.71 -13.50 -7.81
C ARG A 205 12.69 -14.67 -7.72
N ASN A 206 13.87 -14.53 -8.34
CA ASN A 206 14.91 -15.56 -8.30
C ASN A 206 15.45 -15.77 -6.88
N LYS A 207 15.68 -14.69 -6.12
CA LYS A 207 16.11 -14.76 -4.72
C LYS A 207 15.06 -15.43 -3.85
N SER A 208 13.81 -14.98 -3.91
CA SER A 208 12.68 -15.56 -3.18
C SER A 208 12.49 -17.06 -3.48
N SER A 209 12.65 -17.47 -4.74
CA SER A 209 12.59 -18.89 -5.12
C SER A 209 13.72 -19.71 -4.49
N LYS A 210 14.95 -19.17 -4.44
CA LYS A 210 16.09 -19.82 -3.76
C LYS A 210 15.83 -19.93 -2.26
N ASP A 211 15.41 -18.85 -1.61
CA ASP A 211 15.13 -18.82 -0.17
C ASP A 211 14.04 -19.83 0.19
N THR A 212 13.00 -19.93 -0.63
CA THR A 212 11.91 -20.91 -0.46
C THR A 212 12.41 -22.35 -0.60
N LYS A 213 13.33 -22.63 -1.52
CA LYS A 213 13.95 -23.96 -1.66
C LYS A 213 14.80 -24.31 -0.42
N ILE A 214 15.57 -23.36 0.11
CA ILE A 214 16.38 -23.54 1.32
C ILE A 214 15.46 -23.83 2.52
N LEU A 215 14.41 -23.03 2.71
CA LEU A 215 13.43 -23.22 3.78
C LEU A 215 12.76 -24.59 3.71
N LYS A 216 12.37 -25.05 2.51
CA LYS A 216 11.82 -26.41 2.33
C LYS A 216 12.80 -27.50 2.77
N ILE A 217 14.10 -27.36 2.46
CA ILE A 217 15.13 -28.31 2.88
C ILE A 217 15.30 -28.30 4.41
N GLU A 218 15.27 -27.13 5.04
CA GLU A 218 15.40 -26.99 6.50
C GLU A 218 14.19 -27.57 7.23
N ILE A 219 12.97 -27.31 6.74
CA ILE A 219 11.74 -27.91 7.27
C ILE A 219 11.82 -29.45 7.21
N ALA A 220 12.22 -30.01 6.06
CA ALA A 220 12.38 -31.46 5.90
C ALA A 220 13.49 -32.06 6.81
N LYS A 221 14.49 -31.27 7.22
CA LYS A 221 15.48 -31.69 8.22
C LYS A 221 14.90 -31.65 9.63
N LEU A 222 14.11 -30.64 9.97
CA LEU A 222 13.45 -30.51 11.26
C LEU A 222 12.40 -31.61 11.47
N GLU A 223 11.59 -31.90 10.46
CA GLU A 223 10.63 -33.03 10.47
C GLU A 223 11.34 -34.35 10.75
N ARG A 224 12.48 -34.62 10.09
CA ARG A 224 13.30 -35.82 10.38
C ARG A 224 13.82 -35.86 11.81
N ARG A 225 14.19 -34.72 12.40
CA ARG A 225 14.64 -34.66 13.80
C ARG A 225 13.48 -34.92 14.76
N ILE A 226 12.31 -34.36 14.48
CA ILE A 226 11.10 -34.58 15.26
C ILE A 226 10.72 -36.06 15.24
N ASN A 227 10.75 -36.72 14.08
CA ASN A 227 10.46 -38.16 13.99
C ASN A 227 11.43 -39.01 14.82
N LYS A 228 12.74 -38.70 14.78
CA LYS A 228 13.73 -39.38 15.64
C LYS A 228 13.47 -39.19 17.13
N ILE A 229 13.01 -38.01 17.54
CA ILE A 229 12.63 -37.74 18.93
C ILE A 229 11.41 -38.58 19.32
N TYR A 230 10.41 -38.69 18.44
CA TYR A 230 9.25 -39.55 18.69
C TYR A 230 9.63 -41.03 18.80
N GLU A 231 10.48 -41.55 17.91
CA GLU A 231 11.00 -42.93 18.00
C GLU A 231 11.75 -43.16 19.32
N THR A 232 12.63 -42.23 19.70
CA THR A 232 13.38 -42.33 20.97
C THR A 232 12.43 -42.29 22.17
N ARG A 233 11.41 -41.43 22.13
CA ARG A 233 10.40 -41.33 23.19
C ARG A 233 9.62 -42.63 23.33
N GLU A 234 9.28 -43.28 22.22
CA GLU A 234 8.61 -44.57 22.23
C GLU A 234 9.48 -45.66 22.87
N ILE A 235 10.76 -45.74 22.49
CA ILE A 235 11.74 -46.66 23.10
C ILE A 235 11.91 -46.38 24.60
N CYS A 236 11.98 -45.12 25.01
CA CYS A 236 12.04 -44.77 26.43
C CYS A 236 10.76 -45.19 27.17
N ALA A 237 9.58 -44.99 26.58
CA ALA A 237 8.32 -45.39 27.19
C ALA A 237 8.23 -46.91 27.37
N THR A 238 8.67 -47.70 26.39
CA THR A 238 8.72 -49.16 26.50
C THR A 238 9.74 -49.61 27.56
N THR A 239 10.93 -49.01 27.57
CA THR A 239 11.98 -49.33 28.55
C THR A 239 11.54 -49.00 29.98
N ILE A 240 10.87 -47.86 30.19
CA ILE A 240 10.30 -47.50 31.49
C ILE A 240 9.22 -48.51 31.92
N ALA A 241 8.38 -48.97 30.99
CA ALA A 241 7.38 -49.99 31.29
C ALA A 241 8.03 -51.33 31.69
N GLU A 242 9.08 -51.75 30.99
CA GLU A 242 9.86 -52.96 31.31
C GLU A 242 10.56 -52.85 32.66
N MET A 243 11.19 -51.71 32.94
CA MET A 243 11.81 -51.43 34.24
C MET A 243 10.78 -51.45 35.37
N ASN A 244 9.60 -50.85 35.17
CA ASN A 244 8.53 -50.89 36.15
C ASN A 244 8.04 -52.32 36.42
N LEU A 245 7.92 -53.16 35.39
CA LEU A 245 7.58 -54.58 35.57
C LEU A 245 8.68 -55.35 36.31
N THR A 246 9.93 -55.08 35.99
CA THR A 246 11.10 -55.72 36.62
C THR A 246 11.23 -55.31 38.09
N THR A 247 11.04 -54.01 38.37
CA THR A 247 11.06 -53.48 39.75
C THR A 247 9.93 -54.08 40.57
N LYS A 248 8.72 -54.22 40.00
CA LYS A 248 7.62 -54.93 40.65
C LYS A 248 7.98 -56.39 40.96
N ARG A 249 8.62 -57.11 40.03
CA ARG A 249 9.09 -58.49 40.25
C ARG A 249 10.12 -58.56 41.38
N MET A 250 11.15 -57.71 41.39
CA MET A 250 12.12 -57.66 42.48
C MET A 250 11.47 -57.39 43.84
N LEU A 251 10.48 -56.50 43.90
CA LEU A 251 9.71 -56.26 45.13
C LEU A 251 8.94 -57.51 45.58
N PHE A 252 8.33 -58.26 44.65
CA PHE A 252 7.67 -59.53 44.98
C PHE A 252 8.66 -60.58 45.49
N ASP A 253 9.84 -60.70 44.87
CA ASP A 253 10.88 -61.64 45.32
C ASP A 253 11.40 -61.28 46.72
N LEU A 254 11.61 -59.97 46.98
CA LEU A 254 12.02 -59.48 48.30
C LEU A 254 10.95 -59.73 49.37
N MET A 255 9.67 -59.50 49.04
CA MET A 255 8.55 -59.86 49.91
C MET A 255 8.50 -61.36 50.18
N GLY A 256 8.76 -62.19 49.17
CA GLY A 256 8.87 -63.65 49.32
C GLY A 256 10.00 -64.05 50.28
N PHE A 257 11.16 -63.40 50.18
CA PHE A 257 12.29 -63.61 51.09
C PHE A 257 11.96 -63.22 52.53
N VAL A 258 11.31 -62.06 52.74
CA VAL A 258 10.87 -61.60 54.07
C VAL A 258 9.86 -62.56 54.69
N VAL A 259 8.87 -63.02 53.91
CA VAL A 259 7.89 -64.03 54.36
C VAL A 259 8.59 -65.33 54.75
N ASN A 260 9.61 -65.76 54.01
CA ASN A 260 10.38 -66.96 54.33
C ASN A 260 11.19 -66.82 55.62
N ILE A 261 11.83 -65.66 55.85
CA ILE A 261 12.51 -65.36 57.12
C ILE A 261 11.52 -65.38 58.29
N LEU A 262 10.37 -64.72 58.14
CA LEU A 262 9.32 -64.70 59.17
C LEU A 262 8.82 -66.11 59.48
N ARG A 263 8.61 -66.94 58.45
CA ARG A 263 8.21 -68.35 58.61
C ARG A 263 9.26 -69.15 59.39
N ASN A 264 10.54 -68.99 59.04
CA ASN A 264 11.62 -69.67 59.75
C ASN A 264 11.76 -69.16 61.20
N ALA A 265 11.64 -67.85 61.43
CA ALA A 265 11.68 -67.27 62.77
C ALA A 265 10.51 -67.77 63.64
N LEU A 266 9.29 -67.87 63.09
CA LEU A 266 8.15 -68.47 63.77
C LEU A 266 8.37 -69.94 64.09
N TYR A 267 8.98 -70.70 63.18
CA TYR A 267 9.31 -72.11 63.40
C TYR A 267 10.34 -72.27 64.53
N ILE A 268 11.40 -71.46 64.53
CA ILE A 268 12.40 -71.43 65.61
C ILE A 268 11.76 -71.01 66.94
N GLY A 269 10.90 -69.98 66.94
CA GLY A 269 10.19 -69.54 68.13
C GLY A 269 9.25 -70.61 68.70
N ALA A 270 8.54 -71.33 67.84
CA ALA A 270 7.72 -72.48 68.24
C ALA A 270 8.57 -73.61 68.82
N TRP A 271 9.71 -73.92 68.19
CA TRP A 271 10.64 -74.93 68.68
C TRP A 271 11.26 -74.58 70.05
N VAL A 272 11.64 -73.31 70.26
CA VAL A 272 12.12 -72.81 71.56
C VAL A 272 11.00 -72.89 72.60
N ARG A 273 9.77 -72.48 72.26
CA ARG A 273 8.61 -72.58 73.16
C ARG A 273 8.34 -74.03 73.57
N ASP A 274 8.30 -74.94 72.60
CA ASP A 274 8.03 -76.36 72.85
C ASP A 274 9.15 -76.99 73.69
N SER A 275 10.42 -76.61 73.44
CA SER A 275 11.56 -77.00 74.29
C SER A 275 11.43 -76.44 75.70
N LEU A 276 11.06 -75.17 75.86
CA LEU A 276 10.92 -74.53 77.17
C LEU A 276 9.82 -75.21 77.99
N VAL A 277 8.65 -75.46 77.39
CA VAL A 277 7.54 -76.22 78.02
C VAL A 277 7.99 -77.61 78.44
N TYR A 278 8.79 -78.30 77.62
CA TYR A 278 9.33 -79.61 77.97
C TYR A 278 10.27 -79.56 79.18
N TYR A 279 11.10 -78.53 79.31
CA TYR A 279 12.04 -78.38 80.43
C TYR A 279 11.42 -77.78 81.70
N THR A 280 10.40 -76.93 81.60
CA THR A 280 9.70 -76.36 82.77
C THR A 280 8.50 -77.19 83.24
N GLY A 281 8.09 -78.21 82.47
CA GLY A 281 6.97 -79.11 82.79
C GLY A 281 7.34 -80.31 83.68
N LYS A 282 8.47 -80.23 84.39
CA LYS A 282 8.78 -81.08 85.56
C LYS A 282 8.42 -80.31 86.83
#